data_AF-A0A5C7KQ23-F1
#
_entry.id   AF-A0A5C7KQ23-F1
#
_cell.length_a   1.000
_cell.length_b   1.000
_cell.length_c   1.000
_cell.angle_alpha   90.00
_cell.angle_beta   90.00
_cell.angle_gamma   90.00
#
_symmetry.space_group_name_H-M   'P 1'
#
loop_
_entity.id
_entity.type
_entity.pdbx_description
1 polymer ?
#
loop_
_entity_poly.entity_id
_entity_poly.type
_entity_poly.pdbx_seq_one_letter_code
_entity_poly.pdbx_strand_id
1 'polypeptide(L)'
;MSWQLVFYWSKKIHRLAMWFAILFGVPLALSGVALHKLMEGEFFLVPIDEPTVRFVHNKVSNPFALTLAVMMVTGFLMWLVPKIMSARAKR
;
A
#
# COMPACT_ATOMS: atom_id res chain seq x y z
N MET A 1 -16.97 -3.85 22.38
CA MET A 1 -16.21 -4.55 21.31
C MET A 1 -15.06 -5.33 21.95
N SER A 2 -14.91 -6.64 21.68
CA SER A 2 -13.80 -7.41 22.26
C SER A 2 -12.49 -7.10 21.55
N TRP A 3 -11.38 -6.99 22.30
CA TRP A 3 -10.05 -6.76 21.73
C TRP A 3 -9.61 -7.87 20.76
N GLN A 4 -10.07 -9.10 20.99
CA GLN A 4 -9.87 -10.22 20.07
C GLN A 4 -10.51 -9.96 18.70
N LEU A 5 -11.72 -9.40 18.67
CA LEU A 5 -12.42 -9.09 17.43
C LEU A 5 -11.72 -7.97 16.66
N VAL A 6 -11.22 -6.95 17.37
CA VAL A 6 -10.38 -5.90 16.78
C VAL A 6 -9.14 -6.51 16.12
N PHE A 7 -8.39 -7.36 16.83
CA PHE A 7 -7.19 -8.01 16.31
C PHE A 7 -7.49 -8.87 15.07
N TYR A 8 -8.55 -9.68 15.11
CA TYR A 8 -8.96 -10.53 13.99
C TYR A 8 -9.27 -9.71 12.73
N TRP A 9 -10.08 -8.66 12.86
CA TRP A 9 -10.44 -7.80 11.73
C TRP A 9 -9.25 -6.98 11.24
N SER A 10 -8.40 -6.45 12.13
CA SER A 10 -7.16 -5.79 11.73
C SER A 10 -6.29 -6.71 10.88
N LYS A 11 -6.12 -7.98 11.27
CA LYS A 11 -5.36 -8.97 10.49
C LYS A 11 -5.97 -9.26 9.12
N LYS A 12 -7.30 -9.39 9.05
CA LYS A 12 -8.03 -9.65 7.80
C LYS A 12 -7.93 -8.46 6.84
N ILE A 13 -8.15 -7.24 7.34
CA ILE A 13 -8.05 -6.00 6.55
C ILE A 13 -6.60 -5.77 6.11
N HIS A 14 -5.62 -5.97 7.00
CA HIS A 14 -4.21 -5.81 6.66
C HIS A 14 -3.79 -6.75 5.51
N ARG A 15 -4.20 -8.01 5.58
CA ARG A 15 -3.92 -8.99 4.50
C ARG A 15 -4.53 -8.57 3.18
N LEU A 16 -5.77 -8.07 3.19
CA LEU A 16 -6.42 -7.57 1.99
C LEU A 16 -5.69 -6.33 1.44
N ALA A 17 -5.29 -5.42 2.33
CA ALA A 17 -4.53 -4.22 1.97
C ALA A 17 -3.14 -4.58 1.37
N MET A 18 -2.47 -5.64 1.82
CA MET A 18 -1.25 -6.11 1.17
C MET A 18 -1.46 -6.50 -0.30
N TRP A 19 -2.57 -7.18 -0.61
CA TRP A 19 -2.88 -7.53 -1.99
C TRP A 19 -3.14 -6.29 -2.85
N PHE A 20 -3.85 -5.29 -2.31
CA PHE A 20 -3.99 -4.00 -2.98
C PHE A 20 -2.66 -3.27 -3.13
N ALA A 21 -1.75 -3.37 -2.15
CA ALA A 21 -0.44 -2.77 -2.23
C ALA A 21 0.40 -3.39 -3.35
N ILE A 22 0.30 -4.71 -3.56
CA ILE A 22 0.92 -5.36 -4.72
C ILE A 22 0.26 -4.89 -6.02
N LEU A 23 -1.08 -4.88 -6.06
CA LEU A 23 -1.85 -4.50 -7.25
C LEU A 23 -1.55 -3.07 -7.71
N PHE A 24 -1.42 -2.11 -6.79
CA PHE A 24 -1.12 -0.72 -7.14
C PHE A 24 0.38 -0.41 -7.13
N GLY A 25 1.16 -1.08 -6.31
CA GLY A 25 2.60 -0.86 -6.17
C GLY A 25 3.38 -1.29 -7.41
N VAL A 26 3.00 -2.41 -8.05
CA VAL A 26 3.67 -2.86 -9.27
C VAL A 26 3.48 -1.87 -10.43
N PRO A 27 2.25 -1.45 -10.80
CA PRO A 27 2.06 -0.42 -11.82
C PRO A 27 2.70 0.92 -11.45
N LEU A 28 2.70 1.30 -10.17
CA LEU A 28 3.34 2.54 -9.72
C LEU A 28 4.86 2.50 -9.91
N ALA A 29 5.50 1.39 -9.55
CA ALA A 29 6.93 1.20 -9.75
C ALA A 29 7.28 1.19 -11.25
N LEU A 30 6.54 0.44 -12.06
CA LEU A 30 6.74 0.38 -13.51
C LEU A 30 6.58 1.74 -14.19
N SER A 31 5.52 2.48 -13.86
CA SER A 31 5.30 3.83 -14.39
C SER A 31 6.35 4.83 -13.90
N GLY A 32 6.87 4.67 -12.68
CA GLY A 32 7.98 5.49 -12.17
C GLY A 32 9.29 5.24 -12.92
N VAL A 33 9.62 3.97 -13.18
CA VAL A 33 10.78 3.60 -14.01
C VAL A 33 10.60 4.11 -15.44
N ALA A 34 9.41 3.97 -16.02
CA ALA A 34 9.12 4.46 -17.37
C ALA A 34 9.29 5.99 -17.47
N LEU A 35 8.80 6.75 -16.49
CA LEU A 35 9.02 8.20 -16.43
C LEU A 35 10.50 8.55 -16.34
N HIS A 36 11.24 7.86 -15.48
CA HIS A 36 12.67 8.10 -15.32
C HIS A 36 13.42 7.89 -16.64
N LYS A 37 13.13 6.79 -17.34
CA LYS A 37 13.74 6.47 -18.65
C LYS A 37 13.34 7.43 -19.77
N LEU A 38 12.09 7.87 -19.80
CA LEU A 38 11.65 8.91 -20.74
C LEU A 38 12.39 10.24 -20.50
N MET A 39 12.65 10.61 -19.25
CA MET A 39 13.43 11.81 -18.90
C MET A 39 14.91 11.69 -19.29
N GLU A 40 15.48 10.48 -19.27
CA GLU A 40 16.86 10.20 -19.73
C GLU A 40 16.99 10.18 -21.26
N GLY A 41 15.88 10.28 -22.00
CA GLY A 41 15.88 10.20 -23.46
C GLY A 41 16.03 8.78 -24.01
N GLU A 42 15.83 7.75 -23.17
CA GLU A 42 15.82 6.37 -23.64
C GLU A 42 14.52 6.07 -24.41
N PHE A 43 14.66 5.52 -25.62
CA PHE A 43 13.53 5.16 -26.46
C PHE A 43 12.94 3.82 -26.04
N PHE A 44 11.64 3.83 -25.72
CA PHE A 44 10.86 2.61 -25.63
C PHE A 44 10.50 2.10 -27.03
N LEU A 45 10.48 0.76 -27.21
CA LEU A 45 10.02 0.12 -28.45
C LEU A 45 8.54 0.41 -28.76
N VAL A 46 7.78 0.84 -27.74
CA VAL A 46 6.40 1.26 -27.86
C VAL A 46 6.37 2.79 -27.74
N PRO A 47 5.69 3.51 -28.65
CA PRO A 47 5.53 4.96 -28.53
C PRO A 47 4.61 5.25 -27.35
N ILE A 48 5.21 5.56 -26.20
CA ILE A 48 4.51 5.96 -24.98
C ILE A 48 4.91 7.40 -24.70
N ASP A 49 3.93 8.29 -24.62
CA ASP A 49 4.13 9.71 -24.33
C ASP A 49 4.24 9.96 -22.81
N GLU A 50 5.13 10.87 -22.42
CA GLU A 50 5.35 11.26 -21.03
C GLU A 50 4.07 11.70 -20.30
N PRO A 51 3.17 12.52 -20.89
CA PRO A 51 1.93 12.94 -20.24
C PRO A 51 1.04 11.77 -19.83
N THR A 52 0.92 10.75 -20.69
CA THR A 52 0.13 9.54 -20.40
C THR A 52 0.73 8.75 -19.24
N VAL A 53 2.05 8.49 -19.24
CA VAL A 53 2.69 7.76 -18.13
C VAL A 53 2.55 8.54 -16.82
N ARG A 54 2.73 9.85 -16.86
CA ARG A 54 2.57 10.73 -15.69
C ARG A 54 1.14 10.70 -15.15
N PHE A 55 0.14 10.72 -16.03
CA PHE A 55 -1.25 10.61 -15.64
C PHE A 55 -1.53 9.28 -14.94
N VAL A 56 -1.08 8.16 -15.51
CA VAL A 56 -1.25 6.82 -14.92
C VAL A 56 -0.54 6.74 -13.58
N HIS A 57 0.72 7.17 -13.49
CA HIS A 57 1.50 7.17 -12.26
C HIS A 57 0.78 7.93 -11.13
N ASN A 58 0.29 9.14 -11.41
CA ASN A 58 -0.41 9.96 -10.44
C ASN A 58 -1.79 9.40 -10.04
N LYS A 59 -2.47 8.71 -10.95
CA LYS A 59 -3.75 8.07 -10.63
C LYS A 59 -3.58 6.82 -9.79
N VAL A 60 -2.48 6.09 -9.96
CA VAL A 60 -2.16 4.89 -9.17
C VAL A 60 -1.51 5.25 -7.82
N SER A 61 -0.77 6.36 -7.75
CA SER A 61 -0.07 6.77 -6.51
C SER A 61 -1.03 7.07 -5.36
N ASN A 62 -2.14 7.75 -5.63
CA ASN A 62 -3.16 8.07 -4.63
C ASN A 62 -3.78 6.83 -3.94
N PRO A 63 -4.37 5.86 -4.68
CA PRO A 63 -4.91 4.65 -4.06
C PRO A 63 -3.83 3.77 -3.42
N PHE A 64 -2.59 3.77 -3.96
CA PHE A 64 -1.47 3.09 -3.31
C PHE A 64 -1.13 3.72 -1.94
N ALA A 65 -1.03 5.05 -1.86
CA ALA A 65 -0.77 5.76 -0.62
C ALA A 65 -1.86 5.52 0.43
N LEU A 66 -3.14 5.53 0.01
CA LEU A 66 -4.25 5.17 0.89
C LEU A 66 -4.14 3.74 1.40
N THR A 67 -3.76 2.80 0.54
CA THR A 67 -3.55 1.40 0.90
C THR A 67 -2.44 1.25 1.95
N LEU A 68 -1.32 1.96 1.77
CA LEU A 68 -0.24 1.99 2.76
C LEU A 68 -0.68 2.59 4.10
N ALA A 69 -1.46 3.67 4.09
CA ALA A 69 -1.99 4.26 5.31
C ALA A 69 -2.86 3.28 6.10
N VAL A 70 -3.74 2.53 5.41
CA VAL A 70 -4.53 1.45 6.02
C VAL A 70 -3.63 0.37 6.59
N MET A 71 -2.57 -0.02 5.88
CA MET A 71 -1.60 -0.99 6.36
C MET A 71 -0.86 -0.52 7.62
N MET A 72 -0.48 0.77 7.70
CA MET A 72 0.16 1.33 8.89
C MET A 72 -0.76 1.26 10.11
N VAL A 73 -2.02 1.69 9.97
CA VAL A 73 -3.00 1.65 11.06
C VAL A 73 -3.27 0.21 11.50
N THR A 74 -3.54 -0.68 10.56
CA THR A 74 -3.84 -2.09 10.89
C THR A 74 -2.62 -2.83 11.45
N GLY A 75 -1.41 -2.53 10.96
CA GLY A 75 -0.15 -3.04 11.50
C GLY A 75 0.09 -2.56 12.94
N PHE A 76 -0.15 -1.27 13.19
CA PHE A 76 -0.06 -0.69 14.53
C PHE A 76 -1.06 -1.34 15.50
N LEU A 77 -2.31 -1.54 15.07
CA LEU A 77 -3.31 -2.23 15.89
C LEU A 77 -2.91 -3.68 16.19
N MET A 78 -2.40 -4.42 15.20
CA MET A 78 -1.91 -5.78 15.42
C MET A 78 -0.71 -5.83 16.39
N TRP A 79 0.11 -4.77 16.45
CA TRP A 79 1.19 -4.67 17.42
C TRP A 79 0.70 -4.27 18.82
N LEU A 80 -0.25 -3.33 18.91
CA LEU A 80 -0.72 -2.76 20.18
C LEU A 80 -1.70 -3.68 20.92
N VAL A 81 -2.66 -4.28 20.22
CA VAL A 81 -3.76 -5.05 20.83
C VAL A 81 -3.26 -6.23 21.68
N PRO A 82 -2.28 -7.05 21.24
CA PRO A 82 -1.73 -8.12 22.08
C PRO A 82 -1.12 -7.62 23.38
N LYS A 83 -0.51 -6.43 23.38
CA LYS A 83 0.07 -5.80 24.59
C LYS A 83 -1.01 -5.36 25.56
N ILE A 84 -2.11 -4.81 25.06
CA ILE A 84 -3.26 -4.43 25.89
C ILE A 84 -3.88 -5.68 26.53
N MET A 85 -4.03 -6.75 25.76
CA MET A 85 -4.59 -8.01 26.26
C MET A 85 -3.70 -8.65 27.33
N SER A 86 -2.39 -8.70 27.11
CA SER A 86 -1.45 -9.28 28.09
C SER A 86 -1.36 -8.46 29.38
N ALA A 87 -1.43 -7.13 29.28
CA ALA A 87 -1.47 -6.25 30.46
C ALA A 87 -2.74 -6.44 31.30
N ARG A 88 -3.88 -6.71 30.65
CA ARG A 88 -5.15 -6.99 31.35
C ARG A 88 -5.19 -8.37 31.99
N ALA A 89 -4.56 -9.37 31.39
CA ALA A 89 -4.52 -10.73 31.94
C ALA A 89 -3.63 -10.85 33.20
N LYS A 90 -2.74 -9.88 33.44
CA LYS A 90 -1.88 -9.82 34.64
C LYS A 90 -2.50 -9.07 35.82
N ARG A 91 -3.63 -8.41 35.61
CA ARG A 91 -4.41 -7.75 36.68
C ARG A 91 -5.54 -8.66 37.12
#